data_AF-A0A482CZ04-F1
#
_entry.id   AF-A0A482CZ04-F1
#
_cell.length_a   1.000
_cell.length_b   1.000
_cell.length_c   1.000
_cell.angle_alpha   90.00
_cell.angle_beta   90.00
_cell.angle_gamma   90.00
#
_symmetry.space_group_name_H-M   'P 1'
#
loop_
_entity.id
_entity.type
_entity.pdbx_description
1 polymer ?
#
loop_
_entity_poly.entity_id
_entity_poly.type
_entity_poly.pdbx_seq_one_letter_code
_entity_poly.pdbx_strand_id
1 'polypeptide(L)'
;MKNEISIKCNFPEGILGFEEIKEFIIKNSEHKPFSIMQSISGEIHFLVTSPFNFLERYLPNIEQKDWLDVQAENEDEKVILCIINMHVTNYKEITANLKAQII
;
A
#
# COMPACT_ATOMS: atom_id res chain seq x y z
N MET A 1 14.51 -21.96 -0.84
CA MET A 1 13.81 -20.75 -0.37
C MET A 1 13.63 -19.86 -1.57
N LYS A 2 12.40 -19.66 -2.05
CA LYS A 2 12.15 -18.73 -3.17
C LYS A 2 12.51 -17.33 -2.67
N ASN A 3 13.34 -16.60 -3.41
CA ASN A 3 13.58 -15.19 -3.13
C ASN A 3 12.22 -14.47 -3.22
N GLU A 4 11.61 -14.17 -2.07
CA GLU A 4 10.44 -13.30 -2.03
C GLU A 4 10.90 -11.91 -2.49
N ILE A 5 10.47 -11.53 -3.68
CA ILE A 5 10.64 -10.17 -4.17
C ILE A 5 9.86 -9.29 -3.20
N SER A 6 10.59 -8.43 -2.49
CA SER A 6 10.02 -7.43 -1.58
C SER A 6 10.56 -6.06 -1.96
N ILE A 7 9.67 -5.07 -1.96
CA ILE A 7 10.01 -3.67 -2.21
C ILE A 7 10.15 -3.01 -0.85
N LYS A 8 11.32 -2.44 -0.56
CA LYS A 8 11.55 -1.63 0.65
C LYS A 8 11.04 -0.22 0.40
N CYS A 9 10.29 0.31 1.34
CA CYS A 9 9.68 1.63 1.26
C CYS A 9 10.03 2.41 2.54
N ASN A 10 10.45 3.66 2.38
CA ASN A 10 10.72 4.58 3.49
C ASN A 10 9.63 5.65 3.53
N PHE A 11 9.02 5.82 4.69
CA PHE A 11 8.04 6.85 4.99
C PHE A 11 8.66 7.78 6.06
N PRO A 12 9.31 8.89 5.68
CA PRO A 12 10.03 9.75 6.62
C PRO A 12 9.16 10.29 7.77
N GLU A 13 7.88 10.55 7.48
CA GLU A 13 6.86 11.00 8.42
C GLU A 13 6.03 9.84 9.03
N GLY A 14 6.41 8.60 8.70
CA GLY A 14 5.59 7.41 8.96
C GLY A 14 4.27 7.44 8.19
N ILE A 15 3.27 6.74 8.72
CA ILE A 15 1.89 6.80 8.23
C ILE A 15 0.98 7.29 9.35
N LEU A 16 -0.17 7.89 9.01
CA LEU A 16 -1.10 8.43 10.02
C LEU A 16 -1.49 7.36 11.06
N GLY A 17 -1.29 7.68 12.34
CA GLY A 17 -1.51 6.79 13.48
C GLY A 17 -0.32 5.85 13.81
N PHE A 18 0.75 5.88 12.99
CA PHE A 18 1.98 5.12 13.17
C PHE A 18 3.20 5.95 12.74
N GLU A 19 3.27 7.20 13.18
CA GLU A 19 4.29 8.19 12.78
C GLU A 19 5.72 7.77 13.14
N GLU A 20 5.87 6.95 14.18
CA GLU A 20 7.16 6.40 14.63
C GLU A 20 7.69 5.26 13.74
N ILE A 21 6.82 4.66 12.92
CA ILE A 21 7.18 3.51 12.07
C ILE A 21 7.44 4.02 10.66
N LYS A 22 8.72 4.01 10.27
CA LYS A 22 9.20 4.67 9.04
C LYS A 22 9.63 3.72 7.93
N GLU A 23 9.84 2.45 8.24
CA GLU A 23 10.39 1.48 7.31
C GLU A 23 9.40 0.32 7.10
N PHE A 24 9.04 0.11 5.84
CA PHE A 24 8.11 -0.93 5.43
C PHE A 24 8.71 -1.79 4.32
N ILE A 25 8.20 -3.01 4.20
CA ILE A 25 8.33 -3.81 2.99
C ILE A 25 6.97 -4.16 2.43
N ILE A 26 6.88 -4.14 1.11
CA ILE A 26 5.73 -4.64 0.36
C ILE A 26 6.14 -5.98 -0.25
N LYS A 27 5.38 -7.02 0.07
CA LYS A 27 5.58 -8.37 -0.48
C LYS A 27 4.29 -8.89 -1.08
N ASN A 28 4.43 -9.80 -2.04
CA ASN A 28 3.27 -10.46 -2.64
C ASN A 28 2.51 -11.26 -1.59
N SER A 29 1.17 -11.21 -1.65
CA SER A 29 0.33 -12.17 -0.94
C SER A 29 0.17 -13.43 -1.78
N GLU A 30 -0.10 -14.57 -1.13
CA GLU A 30 -0.57 -15.78 -1.81
C GLU A 30 -1.96 -15.56 -2.44
N HIS A 31 -2.71 -14.59 -1.92
CA HIS A 31 -4.03 -14.22 -2.40
C HIS A 31 -3.94 -13.03 -3.35
N LYS A 32 -3.82 -13.28 -4.65
CA LYS A 32 -3.94 -12.22 -5.66
C LYS A 32 -5.37 -11.65 -5.69
N PRO A 33 -5.56 -10.35 -5.95
CA PRO A 33 -4.56 -9.36 -6.35
C PRO A 33 -4.03 -8.53 -5.17
N PHE A 34 -3.88 -9.14 -3.98
CA PHE A 34 -3.42 -8.45 -2.78
C PHE A 34 -1.91 -8.56 -2.59
N SER A 35 -1.37 -7.60 -1.85
CA SER A 35 -0.01 -7.58 -1.30
C SER A 35 -0.08 -7.31 0.20
N ILE A 36 1.02 -7.55 0.89
CA ILE A 36 1.17 -7.22 2.30
C ILE A 36 2.20 -6.09 2.42
N MET A 37 1.77 -4.96 2.97
CA MET A 37 2.66 -3.91 3.44
C MET A 37 2.91 -4.11 4.93
N GLN A 38 4.14 -4.34 5.34
CA GLN A 38 4.48 -4.63 6.74
C GLN A 38 5.66 -3.79 7.21
N SER A 39 5.64 -3.38 8.48
CA SER A 39 6.82 -2.75 9.07
C SER A 39 7.99 -3.72 9.12
N ILE A 40 9.22 -3.20 9.07
CA ILE A 40 10.41 -4.04 9.25
C ILE A 40 10.43 -4.72 10.64
N SER A 41 9.92 -4.03 11.68
CA SER A 41 9.78 -4.57 13.03
C SER A 41 8.78 -5.74 13.10
N GLY A 42 7.86 -5.86 12.14
CA GLY A 42 6.78 -6.83 12.16
C GLY A 42 5.66 -6.49 13.15
N GLU A 43 5.61 -5.27 13.67
CA GLU A 43 4.57 -4.83 14.60
C GLU A 43 3.24 -4.57 13.90
N ILE A 44 3.28 -4.08 12.65
CA ILE A 44 2.08 -3.75 11.88
C ILE A 44 2.13 -4.30 10.47
N HIS A 45 0.97 -4.76 9.99
CA HIS A 45 0.80 -5.35 8.67
C HIS A 45 -0.55 -4.92 8.10
N PHE A 46 -0.56 -4.50 6.83
CA PHE A 46 -1.75 -4.12 6.10
C PHE A 46 -1.89 -4.99 4.85
N LEU A 47 -3.09 -5.50 4.63
CA LEU A 47 -3.46 -6.04 3.33
C LEU A 47 -3.73 -4.85 2.40
N VAL A 48 -3.04 -4.80 1.28
CA VAL A 48 -3.12 -3.69 0.32
C VAL A 48 -3.38 -4.22 -1.09
N THR A 49 -3.96 -3.40 -1.95
CA THR A 49 -4.12 -3.70 -3.37
C THR A 49 -4.04 -2.43 -4.19
N SER A 50 -3.77 -2.55 -5.49
CA SER A 50 -3.95 -1.44 -6.42
C SER A 50 -5.46 -1.17 -6.62
N PRO A 51 -5.93 0.08 -6.49
CA PRO A 51 -7.33 0.41 -6.70
C PRO A 51 -7.80 0.09 -8.13
N PHE A 52 -6.87 0.10 -9.10
CA PHE A 52 -7.16 -0.19 -10.50
C PHE A 52 -7.54 -1.66 -10.75
N ASN A 53 -7.25 -2.57 -9.81
CA ASN A 53 -7.66 -3.98 -9.90
C ASN A 53 -9.18 -4.18 -9.81
N PHE A 54 -9.90 -3.23 -9.21
CA PHE A 54 -11.36 -3.32 -9.02
C PHE A 54 -12.10 -2.06 -9.47
N LEU A 55 -11.39 -0.96 -9.68
CA LEU A 55 -11.93 0.30 -10.17
C LEU A 55 -11.01 0.86 -11.25
N GLU A 56 -11.12 0.30 -12.46
CA GLU A 56 -10.24 0.60 -13.61
C GLU A 56 -10.16 2.10 -13.94
N ARG A 57 -11.27 2.83 -13.76
CA ARG A 57 -11.37 4.29 -14.03
C ARG A 57 -11.18 5.15 -12.78
N TYR A 58 -10.45 4.65 -11.79
CA TYR A 58 -10.11 5.42 -10.61
C TYR A 58 -9.19 6.60 -10.97
N LEU A 59 -9.50 7.80 -10.47
CA LEU A 59 -8.74 9.02 -10.71
C LEU A 59 -8.46 9.69 -9.35
N PRO A 60 -7.44 9.25 -8.61
CA PRO A 60 -7.07 9.89 -7.36
C PRO A 60 -6.51 11.28 -7.63
N ASN A 61 -6.93 12.26 -6.84
CA ASN A 61 -6.35 13.60 -6.88
C ASN A 61 -5.11 13.62 -5.97
N ILE A 62 -3.95 13.27 -6.53
CA ILE A 62 -2.65 13.31 -5.85
C ILE A 62 -1.93 14.58 -6.28
N GLU A 63 -1.48 15.38 -5.32
CA GLU A 63 -0.82 16.64 -5.64
C GLU A 63 0.57 16.38 -6.23
N GLN A 64 1.04 17.28 -7.10
CA GLN A 64 2.36 17.15 -7.69
C GLN A 64 3.46 17.12 -6.61
N LYS A 65 3.27 17.84 -5.49
CA LYS A 65 4.20 17.84 -4.37
C LYS A 65 4.37 16.43 -3.79
N ASP A 66 3.29 15.67 -3.65
CA ASP A 66 3.35 14.32 -3.07
C ASP A 66 4.17 13.39 -3.98
N TRP A 67 4.02 13.50 -5.30
CA TRP A 67 4.84 12.76 -6.26
C TRP A 67 6.32 13.17 -6.24
N LEU A 68 6.62 14.44 -5.96
CA LEU A 68 8.00 14.90 -5.80
C LEU A 68 8.64 14.32 -4.54
N ASP A 69 7.87 14.14 -3.47
CA ASP A 69 8.35 13.57 -2.21
C ASP A 69 8.70 12.06 -2.36
N VAL A 70 8.04 11.33 -3.28
CA VAL A 70 8.34 9.92 -3.61
C VAL A 70 9.69 9.74 -4.33
N GLN A 71 10.17 10.77 -5.05
CA GLN A 71 11.43 10.75 -5.80
C GLN A 71 11.56 9.62 -6.85
N ALA A 72 10.44 9.18 -7.43
CA ALA A 72 10.44 8.21 -8.52
C ALA A 72 11.14 8.76 -9.78
N GLU A 73 12.08 8.01 -10.34
CA GLU A 73 12.77 8.35 -11.59
C GLU A 73 11.91 8.00 -12.81
N ASN A 74 11.09 6.94 -12.68
CA ASN A 74 10.30 6.38 -13.76
C ASN A 74 8.81 6.18 -13.35
N GLU A 75 7.91 6.13 -14.32
CA GLU A 75 6.47 5.95 -14.06
C GLU A 75 6.13 4.57 -13.47
N ASP A 76 6.92 3.53 -13.77
CA ASP A 76 6.75 2.18 -13.23
C ASP A 76 7.19 2.04 -11.77
N GLU A 77 7.89 3.04 -11.22
CA GLU A 77 8.22 3.13 -9.80
C GLU A 77 7.08 3.75 -8.98
N LYS A 78 6.15 4.45 -9.64
CA LYS A 78 4.98 5.03 -8.99
C LYS A 78 3.93 3.96 -8.75
N VAL A 79 3.60 3.74 -7.48
CA VAL A 79 2.60 2.75 -7.09
C VAL A 79 1.53 3.45 -6.28
N ILE A 80 0.26 3.18 -6.58
CA ILE A 80 -0.87 3.61 -5.76
C ILE A 80 -1.49 2.37 -5.15
N LEU A 81 -1.57 2.33 -3.83
CA LEU A 81 -2.17 1.24 -3.07
C LEU A 81 -3.27 1.76 -2.16
N CYS A 82 -4.27 0.93 -1.91
CA CYS A 82 -5.28 1.17 -0.89
C CYS A 82 -5.25 0.05 0.15
N ILE A 83 -5.45 0.43 1.41
CA ILE A 83 -5.57 -0.51 2.52
C ILE A 83 -6.94 -1.19 2.46
N ILE A 84 -6.95 -2.51 2.58
CA ILE A 84 -8.15 -3.32 2.67
C ILE A 84 -8.58 -3.44 4.13
N ASN A 85 -9.84 -3.10 4.39
CA ASN A 85 -10.51 -3.38 5.63
C ASN A 85 -11.22 -4.74 5.51
N MET A 86 -10.71 -5.75 6.23
CA MET A 86 -11.26 -7.10 6.21
C MET A 86 -12.33 -7.31 7.28
N HIS A 87 -13.42 -7.97 6.90
CA HIS A 87 -14.49 -8.39 7.79
C HIS A 87 -14.48 -9.92 7.91
N VAL A 88 -14.10 -10.45 9.08
CA VAL A 88 -13.94 -11.90 9.31
C VAL A 88 -15.25 -12.69 9.26
N THR A 89 -16.39 -12.02 9.45
CA THR A 89 -17.72 -12.65 9.50
C THR A 89 -18.50 -12.54 8.19
N ASN A 90 -18.25 -11.52 7.37
CA ASN A 90 -18.98 -11.30 6.12
C ASN A 90 -18.07 -10.70 5.04
N TYR A 91 -17.64 -11.53 4.10
CA TYR A 91 -16.75 -11.09 3.01
C TYR A 91 -17.36 -9.99 2.13
N LYS A 92 -18.69 -9.83 2.09
CA LYS A 92 -19.35 -8.77 1.33
C LYS A 92 -19.15 -7.37 1.93
N GLU A 93 -18.70 -7.30 3.17
CA GLU A 93 -18.40 -6.05 3.87
C GLU A 93 -16.93 -5.64 3.72
N ILE A 94 -16.10 -6.44 3.05
CA ILE A 94 -14.72 -6.05 2.75
C ILE A 94 -14.73 -4.76 1.94
N THR A 95 -13.98 -3.77 2.42
CA THR A 95 -13.89 -2.44 1.82
C THR A 95 -12.44 -2.06 1.57
N ALA A 96 -12.21 -1.12 0.66
CA ALA A 96 -10.90 -0.54 0.40
C ALA A 96 -10.91 0.96 0.72
N ASN A 97 -9.87 1.46 1.39
CA ASN A 97 -9.76 2.88 1.68
C ASN A 97 -9.30 3.66 0.45
N LEU A 98 -10.26 4.24 -0.29
CA LEU A 98 -10.00 5.12 -1.42
C LEU A 98 -9.83 6.59 -1.04
N LYS A 99 -9.83 6.96 0.25
CA LYS A 99 -9.64 8.36 0.69
C LYS A 99 -8.20 8.66 1.06
N ALA A 100 -7.51 7.70 1.69
CA ALA A 100 -6.11 7.81 2.07
C ALA A 100 -5.34 6.67 1.42
N GLN A 101 -4.85 6.92 0.20
CA GLN A 101 -4.05 5.95 -0.54
C GLN A 101 -2.60 6.00 -0.03
N ILE A 102 -1.89 4.90 -0.22
CA ILE A 102 -0.44 4.84 -0.08
C ILE A 102 0.15 5.08 -1.47
N ILE A 103 1.08 6.02 -1.55
CA ILE A 103 1.76 6.49 -2.77
C ILE A 103 3.27 6.48 -2.56
#